data_AF-A0A564FSB5-F1
#
_entry.id   AF-A0A564FSB5-F1
#
_cell.length_a   1.000
_cell.length_b   1.000
_cell.length_c   1.000
_cell.angle_alpha   90.00
_cell.angle_beta   90.00
_cell.angle_gamma   90.00
#
_symmetry.space_group_name_H-M   'P 1'
#
loop_
_entity.id
_entity.type
_entity.pdbx_description
1 polymer ?
#
loop_
_entity_poly.entity_id
_entity_poly.type
_entity_poly.pdbx_seq_one_letter_code
_entity_poly.pdbx_strand_id
1 'polypeptide(L)'
;MSRNARRWVVTGGALVGFFGGLAACENTVQRQRAAICRRAIPAIAETETPVRLLRVGTGSASDTVRVDYLAGRRQHWALCRFGMGTELVGVTTDRTNLTGASLYMLKRFYLDTPDAAEADPGAH
;
A
#
# COMPACT_ATOMS: atom_id res chain seq x y z
N MET A 1 9.77 47.39 38.04
CA MET A 1 9.75 47.12 36.58
C MET A 1 10.57 45.85 36.36
N SER A 2 10.19 44.78 35.65
CA SER A 2 9.34 44.59 34.48
C SER A 2 8.92 43.10 34.44
N ARG A 3 7.61 42.83 34.34
CA ARG A 3 7.05 41.50 34.00
C ARG A 3 6.89 41.47 32.49
N ASN A 4 7.61 40.59 31.77
CA ASN A 4 7.29 40.29 30.36
C ASN A 4 7.90 38.94 29.91
N ALA A 5 7.71 37.90 30.72
CA ALA A 5 7.80 36.51 30.29
C ALA A 5 6.38 35.99 29.99
N ARG A 6 6.22 35.13 28.97
CA ARG A 6 4.99 34.36 28.62
C ARG A 6 3.98 34.99 27.65
N ARG A 7 4.40 35.51 26.50
CA ARG A 7 3.44 35.76 25.39
C ARG A 7 3.79 35.21 24.01
N TRP A 8 4.94 34.56 23.84
CA TRP A 8 5.44 34.17 22.51
C TRP A 8 5.42 32.66 22.20
N VAL A 9 4.96 31.79 23.11
CA VAL A 9 5.01 30.33 22.90
C VAL A 9 3.72 29.75 22.31
N VAL A 10 2.60 30.49 22.31
CA VAL A 10 1.29 29.90 21.94
C VAL A 10 1.11 29.76 20.42
N THR A 11 1.80 30.55 19.60
CA THR A 11 1.61 30.54 18.14
C THR A 11 2.34 29.40 17.42
N GLY A 12 3.33 28.75 18.06
CA GLY A 12 4.10 27.65 17.45
C GLY A 12 3.45 26.27 17.58
N GLY A 13 2.58 26.06 18.57
CA GLY A 13 1.98 24.74 18.85
C GLY A 13 0.92 24.31 17.83
N ALA A 14 0.17 25.26 17.27
CA ALA A 14 -0.94 24.95 16.35
C ALA A 14 -0.45 24.44 14.98
N LEU A 15 0.67 24.97 14.47
CA LEU A 15 1.24 24.52 13.20
C LEU A 15 1.86 23.12 13.32
N VAL A 16 2.51 22.81 14.44
CA VAL A 16 3.08 21.46 14.66
C VAL A 16 1.99 20.40 14.77
N GLY A 17 0.86 20.71 15.44
CA GLY A 17 -0.27 19.78 15.57
C GLY A 17 -0.95 19.45 14.24
N PHE A 18 -1.13 20.45 13.37
CA PHE A 18 -1.78 20.26 12.06
C PHE A 18 -0.89 19.48 11.08
N PHE A 19 0.40 19.81 10.99
CA PHE A 19 1.33 19.08 10.12
C PHE A 19 1.62 17.64 10.60
N GLY A 20 1.63 17.41 11.92
CA GLY A 20 1.76 16.06 12.49
C GLY A 20 0.61 15.12 12.13
N GLY A 21 -0.63 15.64 12.09
CA GLY A 21 -1.80 14.86 11.68
C GLY A 21 -1.76 14.41 10.22
N LEU A 22 -1.27 15.26 9.33
CA LEU A 22 -1.16 14.96 7.89
C LEU A 22 -0.13 13.85 7.61
N ALA A 23 1.04 13.91 8.24
CA ALA A 23 2.08 12.88 8.09
C ALA A 23 1.62 11.51 8.62
N ALA A 24 0.84 11.49 9.71
CA ALA A 24 0.26 10.26 10.23
C ALA A 24 -0.79 9.66 9.27
N CYS A 25 -1.64 10.49 8.67
CA CYS A 25 -2.63 10.06 7.68
C CYS A 25 -2.00 9.58 6.37
N GLU A 26 -0.95 10.22 5.88
CA GLU A 26 -0.25 9.75 4.69
C GLU A 26 0.36 8.36 4.91
N ASN A 27 0.91 8.13 6.11
CA ASN A 27 1.46 6.84 6.50
C ASN A 27 0.38 5.75 6.66
N THR A 28 -0.83 6.07 7.13
CA THR A 28 -1.93 5.07 7.17
C THR A 28 -2.39 4.68 5.78
N VAL A 29 -2.56 5.65 4.87
CA VAL A 29 -2.96 5.40 3.48
C VAL A 29 -1.91 4.54 2.76
N GLN A 30 -0.63 4.86 2.90
CA GLN A 30 0.45 4.08 2.27
C GLN A 30 0.51 2.65 2.82
N ARG A 31 0.34 2.45 4.13
CA ARG A 31 0.25 1.10 4.71
C ARG A 31 -0.93 0.30 4.17
N GLN A 32 -2.10 0.94 4.00
CA GLN A 32 -3.28 0.28 3.46
C GLN A 32 -3.12 -0.08 1.97
N ARG A 33 -2.52 0.81 1.16
CA ARG A 33 -2.15 0.52 -0.23
C ARG A 33 -1.19 -0.67 -0.32
N ALA A 34 -0.18 -0.70 0.55
CA ALA A 34 0.75 -1.81 0.64
C ALA A 34 0.04 -3.12 0.97
N ALA A 35 -0.86 -3.12 1.95
CA ALA A 35 -1.64 -4.30 2.31
C ALA A 35 -2.49 -4.81 1.12
N ILE A 36 -3.23 -3.92 0.43
CA ILE A 36 -4.02 -4.29 -0.75
C ILE A 36 -3.13 -4.90 -1.84
N CYS A 37 -1.96 -4.31 -2.09
CA CYS A 37 -1.04 -4.83 -3.11
C CYS A 37 -0.47 -6.20 -2.75
N ARG A 38 -0.11 -6.44 -1.48
CA ARG A 38 0.36 -7.76 -1.00
C ARG A 38 -0.72 -8.83 -1.14
N ARG A 39 -1.96 -8.48 -0.76
CA ARG A 39 -3.11 -9.38 -0.92
C ARG A 39 -3.37 -9.72 -2.37
N ALA A 40 -3.14 -8.83 -3.32
CA ALA A 40 -3.31 -9.16 -4.73
C ALA A 40 -2.33 -10.22 -5.25
N ILE A 41 -1.18 -10.41 -4.60
CA ILE A 41 -0.10 -11.27 -5.11
C ILE A 41 -0.51 -12.74 -5.28
N PRO A 42 -1.12 -13.44 -4.31
CA PRO A 42 -1.44 -14.86 -4.44
C PRO A 42 -2.49 -15.16 -5.51
N ALA A 43 -3.31 -14.18 -5.91
CA ALA A 43 -4.21 -14.34 -7.05
C ALA A 43 -3.49 -14.23 -8.41
N ILE A 44 -2.33 -13.59 -8.45
CA ILE A 44 -1.55 -13.32 -9.68
C ILE A 44 -0.37 -14.28 -9.83
N ALA A 45 0.23 -14.66 -8.70
CA ALA A 45 1.17 -15.76 -8.59
C ALA A 45 0.35 -17.04 -8.56
N GLU A 46 0.45 -17.85 -9.62
CA GLU A 46 -0.25 -19.13 -9.83
C GLU A 46 -0.64 -19.84 -8.52
N THR A 47 -1.91 -20.21 -8.41
CA THR A 47 -2.66 -20.56 -7.19
C THR A 47 -2.02 -21.65 -6.31
N GLU A 48 -1.09 -22.44 -6.84
CA GLU A 48 -0.48 -23.58 -6.15
C GLU A 48 0.96 -23.34 -5.66
N THR A 49 1.55 -22.18 -5.94
CA THR A 49 2.92 -21.90 -5.49
C THR A 49 2.96 -21.06 -4.21
N PRO A 50 3.68 -21.51 -3.16
CA PRO A 50 3.86 -20.70 -1.96
C PRO A 50 4.59 -19.40 -2.32
N VAL A 51 3.96 -18.28 -1.96
CA VAL A 51 4.49 -16.94 -2.18
C VAL A 51 5.24 -16.47 -0.95
N ARG A 52 6.47 -15.99 -1.13
CA ARG A 52 7.25 -15.34 -0.08
C ARG A 52 7.59 -13.91 -0.48
N LEU A 53 7.20 -12.94 0.34
CA LEU A 53 7.56 -11.54 0.11
C LEU A 53 9.06 -11.32 0.34
N LEU A 54 9.70 -10.58 -0.56
CA LEU A 54 11.09 -10.12 -0.41
C LEU A 54 11.13 -8.65 0.00
N ARG A 55 10.34 -7.83 -0.68
CA ARG A 55 10.30 -6.38 -0.46
C ARG A 55 8.92 -5.83 -0.78
N VAL A 56 8.47 -4.90 0.04
CA VAL A 56 7.26 -4.12 -0.19
C VAL A 56 7.60 -2.66 0.07
N GLY A 57 7.28 -1.78 -0.86
CA GLY A 57 7.54 -0.36 -0.69
C GLY A 57 6.93 0.48 -1.80
N THR A 58 7.11 1.79 -1.71
CA THR A 58 6.68 2.72 -2.75
C THR A 58 7.43 2.43 -4.06
N GLY A 59 6.71 2.45 -5.17
CA GLY A 59 7.29 2.30 -6.50
C GLY A 59 7.95 3.60 -6.98
N SER A 60 8.15 3.72 -8.28
CA SER A 60 8.78 4.91 -8.90
C SER A 60 7.92 6.18 -8.77
N ALA A 61 6.61 6.03 -8.55
CA ALA A 61 5.68 7.13 -8.32
C ALA A 61 4.97 6.98 -6.96
N SER A 62 4.51 8.09 -6.37
CA SER A 62 3.90 8.12 -5.02
C SER A 62 2.55 7.40 -4.93
N ASP A 63 1.89 7.18 -6.06
CA ASP A 63 0.66 6.41 -6.24
C ASP A 63 0.91 4.93 -6.55
N THR A 64 2.18 4.51 -6.59
CA THR A 64 2.56 3.13 -6.89
C THR A 64 3.16 2.42 -5.69
N VAL A 65 2.83 1.14 -5.56
CA VAL A 65 3.45 0.21 -4.61
C VAL A 65 4.11 -0.90 -5.41
N ARG A 66 5.39 -1.13 -5.14
CA ARG A 66 6.15 -2.25 -5.70
C ARG A 66 6.26 -3.36 -4.65
N VAL A 67 5.98 -4.58 -5.07
CA VAL A 67 6.15 -5.80 -4.30
C VAL A 67 7.06 -6.74 -5.08
N ASP A 68 8.22 -7.05 -4.51
CA ASP A 68 9.09 -8.11 -5.02
C ASP A 68 8.84 -9.37 -4.18
N TYR A 69 8.63 -10.50 -4.83
CA TYR A 69 8.26 -11.76 -4.18
C TYR A 69 8.90 -12.97 -4.87
N LEU A 70 9.01 -14.07 -4.13
CA LEU A 70 9.34 -15.38 -4.66
C LEU A 70 8.06 -16.18 -4.86
N ALA A 71 7.89 -16.79 -6.03
CA ALA A 71 6.92 -17.84 -6.26
C ALA A 71 7.70 -19.12 -6.61
N GLY A 72 7.64 -20.11 -5.73
CA GLY A 72 8.53 -21.29 -5.81
C GLY A 72 10.00 -20.90 -5.70
N ARG A 73 10.76 -21.01 -6.79
CA ARG A 73 12.21 -20.69 -6.85
C ARG A 73 12.55 -19.46 -7.70
N ARG A 74 11.55 -18.81 -8.30
CA ARG A 74 11.75 -17.65 -9.17
C ARG A 74 11.33 -16.38 -8.46
N GLN A 75 12.09 -15.32 -8.68
CA GLN A 75 11.77 -13.98 -8.22
C GLN A 75 10.90 -13.28 -9.26
N HIS A 76 9.84 -12.66 -8.76
CA HIS A 76 8.86 -11.91 -9.53
C HIS A 76 8.68 -10.53 -8.89
N TRP A 77 8.06 -9.63 -9.65
CA TRP A 77 7.69 -8.31 -9.16
C TRP A 77 6.28 -7.96 -9.62
N ALA A 78 5.58 -7.22 -8.78
CA ALA A 78 4.30 -6.62 -9.08
C ALA A 78 4.34 -5.13 -8.70
N LEU A 79 3.74 -4.31 -9.55
CA LEU A 79 3.62 -2.88 -9.38
C LEU A 79 2.13 -2.52 -9.40
N CYS A 80 1.58 -2.26 -8.22
CA CYS A 80 0.21 -1.83 -8.04
C CYS A 80 0.13 -0.31 -8.16
N ARG A 81 -0.78 0.19 -9.01
CA ARG A 81 -1.07 1.60 -9.15
C ARG A 81 -2.39 1.93 -8.47
N PHE A 82 -2.40 3.01 -7.70
CA PHE A 82 -3.54 3.47 -6.93
C PHE A 82 -4.08 4.79 -7.46
N GLY A 83 -5.40 4.96 -7.42
CA GLY A 83 -6.07 6.21 -7.67
C GLY A 83 -6.14 7.06 -6.42
N MET A 84 -7.25 7.77 -6.24
CA MET A 84 -7.47 8.53 -5.01
C MET A 84 -7.66 7.58 -3.81
N GLY A 85 -7.08 7.95 -2.66
CA GLY A 85 -7.16 7.13 -1.45
C GLY A 85 -6.47 5.77 -1.64
N THR A 86 -7.20 4.67 -1.50
CA THR A 86 -6.66 3.29 -1.60
C THR A 86 -7.25 2.51 -2.76
N GLU A 87 -7.84 3.20 -3.74
CA GLU A 87 -8.44 2.55 -4.90
C GLU A 87 -7.36 1.93 -5.79
N LEU A 88 -7.38 0.61 -5.96
CA LEU A 88 -6.51 -0.07 -6.92
C LEU A 88 -7.06 0.14 -8.34
N VAL A 89 -6.23 0.74 -9.22
CA VAL A 89 -6.57 1.13 -10.60
C VAL A 89 -5.72 0.42 -11.67
N GLY A 90 -4.72 -0.35 -11.25
CA GLY A 90 -3.95 -1.22 -12.14
C GLY A 90 -2.93 -2.05 -11.39
N VAL A 91 -2.57 -3.22 -11.94
CA VAL A 91 -1.48 -4.05 -11.44
C VAL A 91 -0.64 -4.51 -12.62
N THR A 92 0.62 -4.11 -12.65
CA THR A 92 1.58 -4.57 -13.67
C THR A 92 2.54 -5.55 -13.04
N THR A 93 2.71 -6.72 -13.64
CA THR A 93 3.70 -7.71 -13.21
C THR A 93 4.70 -7.98 -14.33
N ASP A 94 5.66 -8.84 -14.05
CA ASP A 94 6.60 -9.36 -15.04
C ASP A 94 5.93 -10.15 -16.17
N ARG A 95 4.71 -10.65 -15.96
CA ARG A 95 4.01 -11.54 -16.91
C ARG A 95 2.77 -10.91 -17.54
N THR A 96 2.08 -10.05 -16.82
CA THR A 96 0.79 -9.52 -17.26
C THR A 96 0.55 -8.11 -16.73
N ASN A 97 -0.29 -7.36 -17.44
CA ASN A 97 -0.79 -6.07 -16.99
C ASN A 97 -2.30 -6.16 -16.79
N LEU A 98 -2.74 -6.10 -15.54
CA LEU A 98 -4.13 -6.17 -15.14
C LEU A 98 -4.73 -4.77 -15.10
N THR A 99 -5.64 -4.51 -16.03
CA THR A 99 -6.41 -3.27 -16.16
C THR A 99 -7.85 -3.59 -16.56
N GLY A 100 -8.75 -2.60 -16.51
CA GLY A 100 -10.12 -2.73 -16.98
C GLY A 100 -10.86 -3.94 -16.37
N ALA A 101 -11.36 -4.83 -17.24
CA ALA A 101 -12.16 -5.98 -16.83
C ALA A 101 -11.40 -6.99 -15.96
N SER A 102 -10.12 -7.29 -16.26
CA SER A 102 -9.31 -8.23 -15.49
C SER A 102 -9.06 -7.72 -14.07
N LEU A 103 -8.85 -6.41 -13.93
CA LEU A 103 -8.73 -5.77 -12.62
C LEU A 103 -10.05 -5.78 -11.85
N TYR A 104 -11.17 -5.53 -12.53
CA TYR A 104 -12.50 -5.62 -11.92
C TYR A 104 -12.75 -7.02 -11.35
N MET A 105 -12.43 -8.07 -12.11
CA MET A 105 -12.57 -9.45 -11.67
C MET A 105 -11.70 -9.74 -10.44
N LEU A 106 -10.43 -9.35 -10.46
CA LEU A 106 -9.53 -9.49 -9.32
C LEU A 106 -10.09 -8.81 -8.06
N LYS A 107 -10.60 -7.58 -8.20
CA LYS A 107 -11.20 -6.84 -7.08
C LYS A 107 -12.42 -7.57 -6.54
N ARG A 108 -13.40 -7.82 -7.41
CA ARG A 108 -14.72 -8.29 -7.02
C ARG A 108 -14.75 -9.73 -6.50
N PHE A 109 -13.92 -10.61 -7.06
CA PHE A 109 -13.95 -12.04 -6.78
C PHE A 109 -12.83 -12.53 -5.89
N TYR A 110 -11.79 -11.72 -5.67
CA TYR A 110 -10.68 -12.09 -4.81
C TYR A 110 -10.46 -11.07 -3.71
N LEU A 111 -10.16 -9.80 -4.02
CA LEU A 111 -9.79 -8.82 -2.99
C LEU A 111 -10.92 -8.45 -2.02
N ASP A 112 -12.17 -8.55 -2.47
CA ASP A 112 -13.36 -8.26 -1.65
C ASP A 112 -13.82 -9.49 -0.81
N THR A 113 -13.07 -10.61 -0.83
CA THR A 113 -13.37 -11.81 -0.04
C THR A 113 -12.51 -11.88 1.23
N PRO A 114 -12.96 -12.56 2.30
CA PRO A 114 -12.13 -12.78 3.49
C PRO A 114 -10.85 -13.57 3.18
N ASP A 115 -10.89 -14.45 2.19
CA ASP A 115 -9.75 -15.28 1.76
C ASP A 115 -8.54 -14.43 1.39
N ALA A 116 -8.74 -13.25 0.78
CA ALA A 116 -7.63 -12.36 0.44
C ALA A 116 -6.93 -11.78 1.66
N ALA A 117 -7.63 -11.61 2.79
CA ALA A 117 -7.01 -11.17 4.04
C ALA A 117 -6.21 -12.30 4.71
N GLU A 118 -6.74 -13.53 4.66
CA GLU A 118 -6.07 -14.73 5.19
C GLU A 118 -4.85 -15.11 4.36
N ALA A 119 -4.90 -14.90 3.04
CA ALA A 119 -3.81 -15.18 2.13
C ALA A 119 -2.75 -14.06 2.10
N ASP A 120 -2.83 -13.00 2.91
CA ASP A 120 -1.82 -11.93 2.94
C ASP A 120 -0.46 -12.48 3.42
N PRO A 121 0.55 -12.59 2.54
CA PRO A 121 1.83 -13.17 2.92
C PRO A 121 2.66 -12.26 3.84
N GLY A 122 2.19 -11.05 4.15
CA GLY A 122 2.80 -10.14 5.10
C GLY A 122 2.01 -9.97 6.41
N ALA A 123 1.04 -10.84 6.70
CA ALA A 123 0.31 -10.89 7.96
C ALA A 123 0.86 -11.91 8.99
N HIS A 124 1.83 -12.75 8.57
CA HIS A 124 2.42 -13.85 9.37
C HIS A 124 3.91 -13.68 9.58
#